data_AF-A0A8J8SBM1-F1
#
_entry.id   AF-A0A8J8SBM1-F1
#
_cell.length_a   1.000
_cell.length_b   1.000
_cell.length_c   1.000
_cell.angle_alpha   90.00
_cell.angle_beta   90.00
_cell.angle_gamma   90.00
#
_symmetry.space_group_name_H-M   'P 1'
#
loop_
_entity.id
_entity.type
_entity.pdbx_description
1 polymer ?
#
loop_
_entity_poly.entity_id
_entity_poly.type
_entity_poly.pdbx_seq_one_letter_code
_entity_poly.pdbx_strand_id
1 'polypeptide(L)'
;MINKLKVSSILLILTLVIIGCSKIAGIEKGTVKVTRSDLFEGESKKLKPHMGLISGCVKVKYKGDKKFISCKYEIWENGEITETSGLFSKSIDGEFEGEVSISLKELINNDLEISEEMIMTTAIGNESGYSSNRRYIKRFDKEYGYSPYDLTEEIIETDEAEIDVWGLMTEDDNIYSPKSSIQATAKEMDWAIVLKIYFED
;
A
#
# COMPACT_ATOMS: atom_id res chain seq x y z
N MET A 1 -33.44 35.89 -36.55
CA MET A 1 -33.96 35.75 -35.18
C MET A 1 -33.45 34.44 -34.60
N ILE A 2 -32.41 34.50 -33.77
CA ILE A 2 -31.85 33.32 -33.10
C ILE A 2 -32.87 32.86 -32.06
N ASN A 3 -33.30 31.61 -32.18
CA ASN A 3 -34.39 31.04 -31.41
C ASN A 3 -33.95 30.91 -29.93
N LYS A 4 -34.38 31.84 -29.07
CA LYS A 4 -33.93 31.98 -27.68
C LYS A 4 -34.06 30.67 -26.87
N LEU A 5 -34.99 29.79 -27.26
CA LEU A 5 -35.17 28.47 -26.66
C LEU A 5 -33.99 27.51 -26.92
N LYS A 6 -33.39 27.53 -28.13
CA LYS A 6 -32.28 26.62 -28.48
C LYS A 6 -30.94 27.05 -27.86
N VAL A 7 -30.73 28.36 -27.69
CA VAL A 7 -29.52 28.89 -27.04
C VAL A 7 -29.51 28.56 -25.54
N SER A 8 -30.68 28.57 -24.89
CA SER A 8 -30.79 28.24 -23.46
C SER A 8 -30.53 26.75 -23.16
N SER A 9 -30.91 25.84 -24.07
CA SER A 9 -30.65 24.40 -23.88
C SER A 9 -29.17 24.03 -24.06
N ILE A 10 -28.45 24.74 -24.93
CA ILE A 10 -27.00 24.51 -25.13
C ILE A 10 -26.20 25.03 -23.92
N LEU A 11 -26.63 26.14 -23.32
CA LEU A 11 -25.98 26.69 -22.13
C LEU A 11 -26.16 25.79 -20.89
N LEU A 12 -27.33 25.14 -20.76
CA LEU A 12 -27.63 24.23 -19.64
C LEU A 12 -26.80 22.92 -19.72
N ILE A 13 -26.56 22.42 -20.93
CA ILE A 13 -25.74 21.22 -21.16
C ILE A 13 -24.26 21.53 -20.90
N LEU A 14 -23.78 22.74 -21.22
CA LEU A 14 -22.40 23.14 -20.91
C LEU A 14 -22.13 23.25 -19.40
N THR A 15 -23.12 23.65 -18.59
CA THR A 15 -22.96 23.72 -17.11
C THR A 15 -22.89 22.35 -16.43
N LEU A 16 -23.46 21.30 -17.02
CA LEU A 16 -23.43 19.95 -16.44
C LEU A 16 -22.08 19.23 -16.62
N VAL A 17 -21.27 19.66 -17.59
CA VAL A 17 -19.95 19.04 -17.87
C VAL A 17 -18.89 19.47 -16.84
N ILE A 18 -19.12 20.54 -16.07
CA ILE A 18 -18.13 21.11 -15.13
C ILE A 18 -18.23 20.52 -13.71
N ILE A 19 -19.18 19.61 -13.45
CA ILE A 19 -19.32 18.96 -12.13
C ILE A 19 -18.54 17.63 -12.07
N GLY A 20 -17.84 17.25 -13.14
CA GLY A 20 -16.96 16.08 -13.19
C GLY A 20 -15.65 16.19 -12.41
N CYS A 21 -15.55 17.07 -11.41
CA CYS A 21 -14.54 16.90 -10.35
C CYS A 21 -15.10 15.85 -9.39
N SER A 22 -14.63 14.62 -9.55
CA SER A 22 -14.72 13.57 -8.52
C SER A 22 -14.00 14.06 -7.27
N LYS A 23 -14.67 14.93 -6.49
CA LYS A 23 -14.26 15.29 -5.14
C LYS A 23 -14.27 13.98 -4.35
N ILE A 24 -13.12 13.60 -3.81
CA ILE A 24 -13.04 12.56 -2.78
C ILE A 24 -13.95 13.02 -1.62
N ALA A 25 -15.18 12.50 -1.58
CA ALA A 25 -16.18 12.90 -0.61
C ALA A 25 -15.88 12.21 0.73
N GLY A 26 -15.83 12.99 1.81
CA GLY A 26 -15.75 12.47 3.17
C GLY A 26 -14.34 12.40 3.78
N ILE A 27 -13.35 13.13 3.25
CA ILE A 27 -12.03 13.27 3.88
C ILE A 27 -11.68 14.75 4.04
N GLU A 28 -11.21 15.12 5.22
CA GLU A 28 -10.77 16.47 5.54
C GLU A 28 -9.43 16.81 4.84
N LYS A 29 -9.17 18.09 4.60
CA LYS A 29 -7.92 18.51 3.97
C LYS A 29 -6.76 18.28 4.96
N GLY A 30 -5.63 17.76 4.47
CA GLY A 30 -4.47 17.38 5.30
C GLY A 30 -4.63 16.01 5.96
N THR A 31 -5.56 15.19 5.48
CA THR A 31 -5.87 13.88 6.08
C THR A 31 -5.69 12.75 5.08
N VAL A 32 -5.16 11.65 5.59
CA VAL A 32 -5.02 10.38 4.90
C VAL A 32 -5.93 9.37 5.59
N LYS A 33 -6.68 8.62 4.78
CA LYS A 33 -7.46 7.47 5.22
C LYS A 33 -6.92 6.23 4.55
N VAL A 34 -6.55 5.23 5.35
CA VAL A 34 -6.08 3.92 4.88
C VAL A 34 -7.02 2.84 5.38
N THR A 35 -7.47 2.00 4.46
CA THR A 35 -8.36 0.86 4.75
C THR A 35 -7.81 -0.41 4.13
N ARG A 36 -8.06 -1.55 4.78
CA ARG A 36 -7.73 -2.87 4.24
C ARG A 36 -8.27 -3.06 2.82
N SER A 37 -7.47 -3.66 1.95
CA SER A 37 -7.93 -4.28 0.70
C SER A 37 -7.25 -5.64 0.53
N ASP A 38 -7.61 -6.41 -0.50
CA ASP A 38 -6.86 -7.61 -0.86
C ASP A 38 -6.28 -7.48 -2.26
N LEU A 39 -5.06 -7.99 -2.48
CA LEU A 39 -4.46 -8.02 -3.82
C LEU A 39 -5.25 -8.92 -4.80
N PHE A 40 -5.95 -9.91 -4.26
CA PHE A 40 -6.76 -10.86 -5.02
C PHE A 40 -8.19 -10.90 -4.49
N GLU A 41 -9.10 -10.24 -5.21
CA GLU A 41 -10.53 -10.19 -4.90
C GLU A 41 -11.36 -10.93 -5.96
N GLY A 42 -12.58 -11.33 -5.58
CA GLY A 42 -13.51 -12.05 -6.47
C GLY A 42 -12.91 -13.35 -7.05
N GLU A 43 -13.04 -13.53 -8.36
CA GLU A 43 -12.54 -14.73 -9.05
C GLU A 43 -11.01 -14.87 -8.99
N SER A 44 -10.28 -13.75 -8.91
CA SER A 44 -8.81 -13.76 -8.85
C SER A 44 -8.28 -14.38 -7.55
N LYS A 45 -9.09 -14.45 -6.49
CA LYS A 45 -8.74 -15.09 -5.21
C LYS A 45 -8.36 -16.56 -5.37
N LYS A 46 -8.92 -17.24 -6.37
CA LYS A 46 -8.58 -18.63 -6.72
C LYS A 46 -7.14 -18.77 -7.21
N LEU A 47 -6.53 -17.70 -7.73
CA LEU A 47 -5.15 -17.70 -8.20
C LEU A 47 -4.15 -17.53 -7.06
N LYS A 48 -4.54 -16.88 -5.95
CA LYS A 48 -3.65 -16.60 -4.80
C LYS A 48 -2.79 -17.80 -4.36
N PRO A 49 -3.33 -19.01 -4.09
CA PRO A 49 -2.52 -20.16 -3.67
C PRO A 49 -1.55 -20.67 -4.74
N HIS A 50 -1.75 -20.33 -6.01
CA HIS A 50 -0.90 -20.77 -7.13
C HIS A 50 0.17 -19.74 -7.52
N MET A 51 0.16 -18.54 -6.93
CA MET A 51 1.13 -17.48 -7.27
C MET A 51 2.42 -17.55 -6.46
N GLY A 52 2.42 -18.27 -5.33
CA GLY A 52 3.60 -18.35 -4.44
C GLY A 52 4.03 -16.97 -3.93
N LEU A 53 3.06 -16.11 -3.61
CA LEU A 53 3.28 -14.75 -3.15
C LEU A 53 2.80 -14.59 -1.71
N ILE A 54 3.63 -13.96 -0.88
CA ILE A 54 3.21 -13.34 0.36
C ILE A 54 2.86 -11.89 -0.01
N SER A 55 1.64 -11.44 0.22
CA SER A 55 1.18 -10.16 -0.33
C SER A 55 0.24 -9.39 0.59
N GLY A 56 0.29 -8.06 0.49
CA GLY A 56 -0.62 -7.13 1.16
C GLY A 56 -1.13 -6.07 0.19
N CYS A 57 -2.31 -5.52 0.48
CA CYS A 57 -2.89 -4.40 -0.25
C CYS A 57 -3.70 -3.50 0.70
N VAL A 58 -3.62 -2.19 0.50
CA VAL A 58 -4.48 -1.22 1.17
C VAL A 58 -5.05 -0.24 0.17
N LYS A 59 -6.25 0.25 0.46
CA LYS A 59 -6.84 1.42 -0.20
C LYS A 59 -6.39 2.66 0.56
N VAL A 60 -5.95 3.66 -0.18
CA VAL A 60 -5.51 4.96 0.34
C VAL A 60 -6.37 6.03 -0.29
N LYS A 61 -6.93 6.88 0.56
CA LYS A 61 -7.61 8.10 0.15
C LYS A 61 -6.95 9.29 0.84
N TYR A 62 -6.60 10.30 0.06
CA TYR A 62 -5.88 11.47 0.53
C TYR A 62 -6.44 12.73 -0.13
N LYS A 63 -6.48 13.81 0.66
CA LYS A 63 -6.79 15.17 0.22
C LYS A 63 -5.92 16.15 0.99
N GLY A 64 -5.10 16.94 0.30
CA GLY A 64 -4.19 17.92 0.89
C GLY A 64 -3.40 18.68 -0.16
N ASP A 65 -2.20 19.16 0.20
CA ASP A 65 -1.35 19.97 -0.67
C ASP A 65 -0.03 19.26 -1.09
N LYS A 66 0.23 18.06 -0.59
CA LYS A 66 1.43 17.26 -0.91
C LYS A 66 1.36 16.79 -2.36
N LYS A 67 2.52 16.74 -3.04
CA LYS A 67 2.62 16.44 -4.47
C LYS A 67 2.98 14.99 -4.78
N PHE A 68 3.38 14.24 -3.77
CA PHE A 68 3.75 12.85 -3.91
C PHE A 68 3.17 12.00 -2.78
N ILE A 69 2.79 10.78 -3.15
CA ILE A 69 2.68 9.65 -2.23
C ILE A 69 3.92 8.78 -2.43
N SER A 70 4.55 8.42 -1.33
CA SER A 70 5.85 7.75 -1.34
C SER A 70 5.80 6.49 -0.50
N CYS A 71 6.63 5.52 -0.86
CA CYS A 71 6.67 4.22 -0.22
C CYS A 71 8.09 3.93 0.26
N LYS A 72 8.20 3.39 1.48
CA LYS A 72 9.44 2.88 2.06
C LYS A 72 9.15 1.61 2.83
N TYR A 73 10.20 0.90 3.20
CA TYR A 73 10.09 -0.18 4.16
C TYR A 73 11.16 -0.08 5.25
N GLU A 74 10.91 -0.80 6.32
CA GLU A 74 11.85 -1.06 7.40
C GLU A 74 12.06 -2.55 7.56
N ILE A 75 13.31 -2.97 7.80
CA ILE A 75 13.63 -4.30 8.33
C ILE A 75 13.89 -4.15 9.81
N TRP A 76 13.26 -5.03 10.57
CA TRP A 76 13.40 -5.15 12.00
C TRP A 76 14.08 -6.49 12.30
N GLU A 77 15.10 -6.49 13.16
CA GLU A 77 15.71 -7.71 13.70
C GLU A 77 15.73 -7.59 15.23
N ASN A 78 15.22 -8.60 15.93
CA ASN A 78 15.09 -8.62 17.39
C ASN A 78 14.41 -7.35 17.97
N GLY A 79 13.38 -6.88 17.28
CA GLY A 79 12.62 -5.69 17.68
C GLY A 79 13.29 -4.33 17.43
N GLU A 80 14.44 -4.29 16.76
CA GLU A 80 15.13 -3.04 16.40
C GLU A 80 15.19 -2.85 14.88
N ILE A 81 15.05 -1.60 14.41
CA ILE A 81 15.18 -1.28 12.98
C ILE A 81 16.65 -1.42 12.57
N THR A 82 16.94 -2.34 11.66
CA THR A 82 18.28 -2.55 11.08
C THR A 82 18.43 -1.93 9.70
N GLU A 83 17.32 -1.74 8.97
CA GLU A 83 17.30 -1.10 7.66
C GLU A 83 16.08 -0.19 7.50
N THR A 84 16.26 0.96 6.86
CA THR A 84 15.18 1.79 6.33
C THR A 84 15.53 2.17 4.91
N SER A 85 14.64 1.89 3.95
CA SER A 85 14.89 2.23 2.55
C SER A 85 13.63 2.76 1.87
N GLY A 86 13.78 3.92 1.24
CA GLY A 86 12.82 4.42 0.25
C GLY A 86 12.75 3.49 -0.96
N LEU A 87 11.57 3.41 -1.58
CA LEU A 87 11.31 2.57 -2.76
C LEU A 87 11.07 3.43 -4.00
N PHE A 88 10.03 4.26 -3.97
CA PHE A 88 9.66 5.19 -5.04
C PHE A 88 8.53 6.12 -4.57
N SER A 89 8.31 7.17 -5.35
CA SER A 89 7.23 8.13 -5.17
C SER A 89 6.36 8.18 -6.42
N LYS A 90 5.05 8.41 -6.26
CA LYS A 90 4.10 8.65 -7.35
C LYS A 90 3.54 10.07 -7.19
N SER A 91 3.60 10.86 -8.26
CA SER A 91 3.03 12.21 -8.27
C SER A 91 1.50 12.16 -8.16
N ILE A 92 0.96 13.09 -7.37
CA ILE A 92 -0.45 13.30 -7.08
C ILE A 92 -0.76 14.80 -7.16
N ASP A 93 -2.02 15.14 -7.42
CA ASP A 93 -2.46 16.54 -7.59
C ASP A 93 -3.31 16.99 -6.40
N GLY A 94 -2.75 16.92 -5.18
CA GLY A 94 -3.42 17.24 -3.92
C GLY A 94 -4.57 16.28 -3.55
N GLU A 95 -4.92 15.34 -4.41
CA GLU A 95 -5.90 14.29 -4.16
C GLU A 95 -5.35 12.94 -4.66
N PHE A 96 -5.59 11.88 -3.89
CA PHE A 96 -5.28 10.51 -4.28
C PHE A 96 -6.36 9.57 -3.80
N GLU A 97 -6.93 8.77 -4.69
CA GLU A 97 -7.79 7.63 -4.37
C GLU A 97 -7.28 6.44 -5.17
N GLY A 98 -6.73 5.46 -4.46
CA GLY A 98 -6.04 4.33 -5.09
C GLY A 98 -5.60 3.28 -4.09
N GLU A 99 -4.63 2.48 -4.49
CA GLU A 99 -4.15 1.34 -3.74
C GLU A 99 -2.63 1.32 -3.64
N VAL A 100 -2.13 0.80 -2.53
CA VAL A 100 -0.72 0.48 -2.31
C VAL A 100 -0.63 -1.01 -2.03
N SER A 101 0.20 -1.71 -2.79
CA SER A 101 0.36 -3.15 -2.68
C SER A 101 1.82 -3.57 -2.60
N ILE A 102 2.03 -4.71 -1.96
CA ILE A 102 3.32 -5.39 -1.84
C ILE A 102 3.14 -6.88 -2.13
N SER A 103 4.13 -7.47 -2.77
CA SER A 103 4.32 -8.90 -2.84
C SER A 103 5.78 -9.26 -2.60
N LEU A 104 5.99 -10.32 -1.84
CA LEU A 104 7.26 -10.98 -1.63
C LEU A 104 7.18 -12.34 -2.29
N LYS A 105 8.18 -12.64 -3.12
CA LYS A 105 8.32 -13.91 -3.81
C LYS A 105 9.64 -14.55 -3.43
N GLU A 106 9.55 -15.78 -2.92
CA GLU A 106 10.72 -16.60 -2.66
C GLU A 106 11.45 -16.93 -3.96
N LEU A 107 12.77 -16.97 -3.89
CA LEU A 107 13.61 -17.44 -4.98
C LEU A 107 14.05 -18.85 -4.68
N ILE A 108 13.87 -19.74 -5.64
CA ILE A 108 14.33 -21.12 -5.57
C ILE A 108 15.49 -21.24 -6.55
N ASN A 109 16.64 -21.68 -6.06
CA ASN A 109 17.82 -21.89 -6.89
C ASN A 109 17.70 -23.19 -7.71
N ASN A 110 18.73 -23.50 -8.52
CA ASN A 110 18.71 -24.69 -9.38
C ASN A 110 18.71 -26.01 -8.59
N ASP A 111 19.13 -25.98 -7.32
CA ASP A 111 19.18 -27.12 -6.42
C ASP A 111 17.90 -27.29 -5.60
N LEU A 112 16.85 -26.53 -5.94
CA LEU A 112 15.56 -26.47 -5.23
C LEU A 112 15.68 -25.93 -3.80
N GLU A 113 16.77 -25.25 -3.48
CA GLU A 113 16.94 -24.58 -2.21
C GLU A 113 16.39 -23.15 -2.28
N ILE A 114 15.80 -22.74 -1.17
CA ILE A 114 15.33 -21.39 -0.97
C ILE A 114 16.55 -20.47 -0.83
N SER A 115 16.54 -19.39 -1.61
CA SER A 115 17.55 -18.33 -1.55
C SER A 115 17.46 -17.52 -0.25
N GLU A 116 18.61 -17.01 0.18
CA GLU A 116 18.74 -15.98 1.24
C GLU A 116 18.14 -14.63 0.83
N GLU A 117 17.69 -14.49 -0.42
CA GLU A 117 17.00 -13.32 -0.93
C GLU A 117 15.57 -13.63 -1.36
N MET A 118 14.68 -12.64 -1.18
CA MET A 118 13.36 -12.60 -1.77
C MET A 118 13.25 -11.44 -2.75
N ILE A 119 12.32 -11.58 -3.71
CA ILE A 119 11.96 -10.48 -4.59
C ILE A 119 10.77 -9.75 -3.98
N MET A 120 10.99 -8.51 -3.62
CA MET A 120 9.93 -7.59 -3.25
C MET A 120 9.47 -6.81 -4.47
N THR A 121 8.16 -6.80 -4.71
CA THR A 121 7.50 -5.92 -5.68
C THR A 121 6.48 -5.07 -4.96
N THR A 122 6.57 -3.77 -5.11
CA THR A 122 5.67 -2.79 -4.51
C THR A 122 5.07 -1.90 -5.59
N ALA A 123 3.79 -1.54 -5.46
CA ALA A 123 3.11 -0.69 -6.43
C ALA A 123 2.18 0.31 -5.74
N ILE A 124 2.13 1.53 -6.29
CA ILE A 124 1.13 2.55 -5.99
C ILE A 124 0.32 2.77 -7.26
N GLY A 125 -0.98 2.50 -7.21
CA GLY A 125 -1.85 2.53 -8.38
C GLY A 125 -3.17 3.25 -8.12
N ASN A 126 -3.72 3.85 -9.16
CA ASN A 126 -5.10 4.34 -9.21
C ASN A 126 -5.64 4.16 -10.64
N GLU A 127 -6.84 4.70 -10.91
CA GLU A 127 -7.46 4.61 -12.24
C GLU A 127 -6.62 5.21 -13.37
N SER A 128 -5.69 6.13 -13.05
CA SER A 128 -4.79 6.76 -14.02
C SER A 128 -3.52 5.94 -14.31
N GLY A 129 -3.35 4.79 -13.65
CA GLY A 129 -2.20 3.89 -13.80
C GLY A 129 -1.37 3.73 -12.53
N TYR A 130 -0.26 3.02 -12.64
CA TYR A 130 0.57 2.64 -11.50
C TYR A 130 2.05 3.02 -11.66
N SER A 131 2.72 3.18 -10.53
CA SER A 131 4.17 3.18 -10.41
C SER A 131 4.56 1.96 -9.58
N SER A 132 5.63 1.26 -9.97
CA SER A 132 6.10 0.09 -9.23
C SER A 132 7.62 0.06 -9.12
N ASN A 133 8.08 -0.62 -8.08
CA ASN A 133 9.48 -0.93 -7.85
C ASN A 133 9.63 -2.42 -7.58
N ARG A 134 10.74 -2.99 -8.05
CA ARG A 134 11.14 -4.37 -7.80
C ARG A 134 12.57 -4.38 -7.30
N ARG A 135 12.82 -5.07 -6.19
CA ARG A 135 14.15 -5.22 -5.61
C ARG A 135 14.33 -6.56 -4.93
N TYR A 136 15.60 -6.93 -4.76
CA TYR A 136 15.99 -8.01 -3.88
C TYR A 136 16.07 -7.50 -2.44
N ILE A 137 15.59 -8.30 -1.50
CA ILE A 137 15.73 -8.06 -0.06
C ILE A 137 16.26 -9.33 0.58
N LYS A 138 17.02 -9.18 1.66
CA LYS A 138 17.43 -10.31 2.49
C LYS A 138 16.19 -10.97 3.10
N ARG A 139 16.18 -12.30 3.11
CA ARG A 139 15.16 -13.13 3.77
C ARG A 139 15.51 -13.30 5.26
N PHE A 140 14.48 -13.54 6.06
CA PHE A 140 14.61 -14.16 7.38
C PHE A 140 15.09 -15.62 7.26
N ASP A 141 15.48 -16.23 8.38
CA ASP A 141 15.89 -17.63 8.40
C ASP A 141 14.78 -18.53 7.84
N LYS A 142 15.12 -19.45 6.93
CA LYS A 142 14.13 -20.32 6.27
C LYS A 142 13.38 -21.24 7.23
N GLU A 143 13.93 -21.51 8.41
CA GLU A 143 13.29 -22.36 9.42
C GLU A 143 12.20 -21.62 10.22
N TYR A 144 12.18 -20.28 10.19
CA TYR A 144 11.20 -19.50 10.96
C TYR A 144 9.79 -19.59 10.37
N GLY A 145 8.81 -19.65 11.28
CA GLY A 145 7.42 -19.42 10.93
C GLY A 145 7.20 -17.96 10.54
N TYR A 146 6.32 -17.71 9.58
CA TYR A 146 5.98 -16.35 9.16
C TYR A 146 4.47 -16.15 9.01
N SER A 147 4.00 -14.94 9.29
CA SER A 147 2.63 -14.53 8.99
C SER A 147 2.58 -13.07 8.52
N PRO A 148 1.81 -12.76 7.46
CA PRO A 148 1.52 -11.39 7.11
C PRO A 148 0.68 -10.73 8.20
N TYR A 149 0.99 -9.47 8.47
CA TYR A 149 0.17 -8.55 9.24
C TYR A 149 -0.51 -7.60 8.25
N ASP A 150 -1.75 -7.93 7.89
CA ASP A 150 -2.62 -7.03 7.14
C ASP A 150 -3.23 -5.99 8.08
N LEU A 151 -3.53 -4.80 7.55
CA LEU A 151 -4.31 -3.81 8.27
C LEU A 151 -5.68 -4.37 8.67
N THR A 152 -6.04 -4.24 9.96
CA THR A 152 -7.32 -4.72 10.50
C THR A 152 -8.32 -3.60 10.72
N GLU A 153 -7.86 -2.45 11.20
CA GLU A 153 -8.66 -1.27 11.50
C GLU A 153 -8.37 -0.15 10.50
N GLU A 154 -9.37 0.71 10.28
CA GLU A 154 -9.17 1.92 9.49
C GLU A 154 -8.20 2.89 10.20
N ILE A 155 -7.24 3.42 9.44
CA ILE A 155 -6.33 4.46 9.91
C ILE A 155 -6.80 5.79 9.33
N ILE A 156 -6.94 6.79 10.19
CA ILE A 156 -7.15 8.19 9.81
C ILE A 156 -6.04 9.00 10.48
N GLU A 157 -5.15 9.57 9.68
CA GLU A 157 -3.96 10.29 10.15
C GLU A 157 -3.75 11.58 9.35
N THR A 158 -2.89 12.45 9.87
CA THR A 158 -2.45 13.64 9.14
C THR A 158 -1.50 13.27 8.01
N ASP A 159 -1.42 14.08 6.94
CA ASP A 159 -0.47 13.88 5.84
C ASP A 159 0.99 14.20 6.16
N GLU A 160 1.29 14.54 7.41
CA GLU A 160 2.64 14.60 7.98
C GLU A 160 3.10 13.26 8.60
N ALA A 161 2.19 12.30 8.76
CA ALA A 161 2.50 11.01 9.39
C ALA A 161 3.08 10.00 8.39
N GLU A 162 3.95 9.12 8.90
CA GLU A 162 4.30 7.87 8.22
C GLU A 162 3.36 6.77 8.70
N ILE A 163 2.70 6.10 7.76
CA ILE A 163 1.63 5.15 8.07
C ILE A 163 2.09 3.73 7.75
N ASP A 164 2.07 2.85 8.75
CA ASP A 164 2.28 1.41 8.57
C ASP A 164 1.09 0.81 7.85
N VAL A 165 1.31 0.26 6.66
CA VAL A 165 0.21 -0.27 5.82
C VAL A 165 0.18 -1.78 5.72
N TRP A 166 1.32 -2.43 5.97
CA TRP A 166 1.44 -3.88 5.95
C TRP A 166 2.73 -4.33 6.64
N GLY A 167 2.76 -5.55 7.17
CA GLY A 167 4.02 -6.17 7.58
C GLY A 167 4.06 -7.68 7.32
N LEU A 168 5.26 -8.24 7.39
CA LEU A 168 5.49 -9.68 7.52
C LEU A 168 6.32 -9.91 8.77
N MET A 169 5.81 -10.76 9.64
CA MET A 169 6.37 -11.03 10.96
C MET A 169 6.89 -12.47 11.00
N THR A 170 8.05 -12.70 11.60
CA THR A 170 8.65 -14.02 11.70
C THR A 170 9.23 -14.28 13.08
N GLU A 171 9.04 -15.49 13.57
CA GLU A 171 9.52 -15.96 14.88
C GLU A 171 9.99 -17.41 14.77
N ASP A 172 11.06 -17.77 15.48
CA ASP A 172 11.71 -19.09 15.42
C ASP A 172 10.80 -20.20 15.98
N ASP A 173 10.05 -19.92 17.07
CA ASP A 173 9.52 -21.00 17.91
C ASP A 173 8.05 -20.84 18.35
N ASN A 174 7.33 -19.79 17.93
CA ASN A 174 5.94 -19.57 18.37
C ASN A 174 4.96 -19.08 17.29
N ILE A 175 3.69 -19.41 17.52
CA ILE A 175 2.57 -18.69 16.93
C ILE A 175 2.48 -17.34 17.66
N TYR A 176 2.97 -16.27 17.03
CA TYR A 176 2.77 -14.94 17.59
C TYR A 176 1.30 -14.51 17.47
N SER A 177 0.86 -13.71 18.43
CA SER A 177 -0.43 -13.02 18.33
C SER A 177 -0.20 -11.57 17.93
N PRO A 178 -0.82 -11.08 16.84
CA PRO A 178 -0.82 -9.67 16.48
C PRO A 178 -1.08 -8.75 17.68
N LYS A 179 -0.24 -7.73 17.86
CA LYS A 179 -0.45 -6.68 18.87
C LYS A 179 -1.41 -5.62 18.34
N SER A 180 -1.48 -4.46 19.00
CA SER A 180 -2.38 -3.37 18.61
C SER A 180 -2.00 -2.71 17.29
N SER A 181 -0.75 -2.86 16.82
CA SER A 181 -0.29 -2.30 15.55
C SER A 181 0.80 -3.15 14.92
N ILE A 182 1.06 -2.90 13.63
CA ILE A 182 2.14 -3.52 12.86
C ILE A 182 3.49 -3.27 13.55
N GLN A 183 3.83 -2.02 13.86
CA GLN A 183 5.08 -1.70 14.55
C GLN A 183 5.17 -2.29 15.97
N ALA A 184 4.07 -2.28 16.74
CA ALA A 184 4.08 -2.90 18.07
C ALA A 184 4.35 -4.40 18.01
N THR A 185 3.89 -5.05 16.94
CA THR A 185 4.18 -6.48 16.70
C THR A 185 5.62 -6.67 16.26
N ALA A 186 6.11 -5.89 15.29
CA ALA A 186 7.48 -5.99 14.79
C ALA A 186 8.55 -5.87 15.90
N LYS A 187 8.28 -5.07 16.94
CA LYS A 187 9.14 -4.93 18.14
C LYS A 187 9.32 -6.20 18.97
N GLU A 188 8.46 -7.19 18.80
CA GLU A 188 8.52 -8.45 19.54
C GLU A 188 9.02 -9.62 18.68
N MET A 189 9.29 -9.39 17.40
CA MET A 189 9.66 -10.45 16.46
C MET A 189 11.18 -10.58 16.29
N ASP A 190 11.62 -11.80 15.97
CA ASP A 190 13.02 -12.08 15.62
C ASP A 190 13.40 -11.37 14.32
N TRP A 191 12.45 -11.35 13.36
CA TRP A 191 12.58 -10.57 12.14
C TRP A 191 11.22 -10.06 11.65
N ALA A 192 11.19 -8.85 11.09
CA ALA A 192 10.01 -8.35 10.40
C ALA A 192 10.37 -7.39 9.27
N ILE A 193 9.48 -7.30 8.27
CA ILE A 193 9.46 -6.20 7.32
C ILE A 193 8.16 -5.42 7.48
N VAL A 194 8.28 -4.09 7.51
CA VAL A 194 7.14 -3.16 7.63
C VAL A 194 7.12 -2.25 6.42
N LEU A 195 6.01 -2.24 5.68
CA LEU A 195 5.77 -1.32 4.58
C LEU A 195 5.08 -0.05 5.11
N LYS A 196 5.62 1.11 4.71
CA LYS A 196 5.12 2.41 5.10
C LYS A 196 4.81 3.28 3.90
N ILE A 197 3.77 4.09 4.03
CA ILE A 197 3.47 5.19 3.10
C ILE A 197 3.60 6.53 3.81
N TYR A 198 3.94 7.56 3.06
CA TYR A 198 4.04 8.94 3.53
C TYR A 198 3.82 9.90 2.35
N PHE A 199 3.59 11.18 2.66
CA PHE A 199 3.30 12.22 1.66
C PHE A 199 4.35 13.32 1.72
N GLU A 200 4.80 13.77 0.54
CA GLU A 200 5.88 14.77 0.41
C GLU A 200 5.63 15.75 -0.75
N ASP A 201 6.44 16.81 -0.82
CA ASP A 201 6.29 17.94 -1.74
C ASP A 201 7.07 17.82 -3.06
#